data_AF-A0A950VQM1-F1
#
_entry.id   AF-A0A950VQM1-F1
#
_cell.length_a   1.000
_cell.length_b   1.000
_cell.length_c   1.000
_cell.angle_alpha   90.00
_cell.angle_beta   90.00
_cell.angle_gamma   90.00
#
_symmetry.space_group_name_H-M   'P 1'
#
loop_
_entity.id
_entity.type
_entity.pdbx_description
1 polymer ?
#
loop_
_entity_poly.entity_id
_entity_poly.type
_entity_poly.pdbx_seq_one_letter_code
_entity_poly.pdbx_strand_id
1 'polypeptide(L)'
;MTNTASSTRALTDDGLELIERPEDIPAFRSEAEERAYWETHTVGNGMLQRLRPAREVDPRLPPPRLASSSVTIRLNADVLHRLRRLAAQRGIGYQTLLKQFVIERLHQEEQSTTAG
;
A
#
# COMPACT_ATOMS: atom_id res chain seq x y z
N MET A 1 -21.44 38.83 1.16
CA MET A 1 -20.08 39.27 1.54
C MET A 1 -19.21 38.02 1.66
N THR A 2 -18.56 37.60 0.57
CA THR A 2 -17.60 36.48 0.64
C THR A 2 -16.25 37.07 1.03
N ASN A 3 -15.78 36.71 2.22
CA ASN A 3 -14.55 37.20 2.81
C ASN A 3 -13.36 36.60 2.06
N THR A 4 -12.77 37.36 1.13
CA THR A 4 -11.49 37.05 0.51
C THR A 4 -10.39 37.36 1.51
N ALA A 5 -10.02 36.37 2.31
CA ALA A 5 -8.76 36.40 3.04
C ALA A 5 -7.64 36.00 2.06
N SER A 6 -7.07 36.98 1.36
CA SER A 6 -5.82 36.80 0.62
C SER A 6 -4.71 36.49 1.61
N SER A 7 -4.44 35.21 1.84
CA SER A 7 -3.27 34.73 2.59
C SER A 7 -2.15 34.51 1.58
N THR A 8 -1.03 35.22 1.73
CA THR A 8 0.17 35.08 0.91
C THR A 8 0.64 33.63 0.91
N ARG A 9 0.41 32.88 -0.18
CA ARG A 9 0.81 31.47 -0.33
C ARG A 9 2.05 31.33 -1.20
N ALA A 10 2.89 30.35 -0.84
CA ALA A 10 4.07 29.99 -1.61
C ALA A 10 3.65 29.30 -2.92
N LEU A 11 4.28 29.66 -4.04
CA LEU A 11 4.08 29.02 -5.34
C LEU A 11 5.16 27.97 -5.60
N THR A 12 4.80 26.89 -6.29
CA THR A 12 5.76 25.93 -6.87
C THR A 12 6.41 26.50 -8.13
N ASP A 13 7.46 25.82 -8.61
CA ASP A 13 8.11 26.12 -9.90
C ASP A 13 7.13 26.07 -11.08
N ASP A 14 6.12 25.19 -10.99
CA ASP A 14 5.02 25.05 -11.95
C ASP A 14 3.89 26.09 -11.77
N GLY A 15 4.05 27.07 -10.85
CA GLY A 15 3.08 28.13 -10.62
C GLY A 15 1.83 27.70 -9.84
N LEU A 16 1.87 26.58 -9.12
CA LEU A 16 0.76 26.09 -8.29
C LEU A 16 0.87 26.64 -6.87
N GLU A 17 -0.24 27.03 -6.27
CA GLU A 17 -0.30 27.45 -4.87
C GLU A 17 -0.17 26.25 -3.92
N LEU A 18 0.75 26.34 -2.95
CA LEU A 18 0.96 25.30 -1.96
C LEU A 18 -0.08 25.35 -0.85
N ILE A 19 -0.71 24.20 -0.63
CA ILE A 19 -1.59 23.93 0.51
C ILE A 19 -0.74 23.38 1.65
N GLU A 20 -0.51 24.18 2.69
CA GLU A 20 0.34 23.82 3.81
C GLU A 20 -0.43 23.25 5.01
N ARG A 21 -1.75 23.45 5.06
CA ARG A 21 -2.59 22.95 6.15
C ARG A 21 -3.96 22.48 5.65
N PRO A 22 -4.65 21.56 6.34
CA PRO A 22 -5.97 21.09 5.92
C PRO A 22 -7.04 22.18 5.88
N GLU A 23 -6.93 23.20 6.75
CA GLU A 23 -7.89 24.30 6.84
C GLU A 23 -7.84 25.25 5.63
N ASP A 24 -6.81 25.09 4.79
CA ASP A 24 -6.56 25.86 3.58
C ASP A 24 -7.40 25.37 2.39
N ILE A 25 -8.04 24.20 2.51
CA ILE A 25 -8.97 23.61 1.54
C ILE A 25 -10.40 24.04 1.87
N PRO A 26 -11.10 24.78 0.99
CA PRO A 26 -12.45 25.23 1.24
C PRO A 26 -13.46 24.09 1.11
N ALA A 27 -14.65 24.25 1.69
CA ALA A 27 -15.78 23.36 1.43
C ALA A 27 -16.36 23.67 0.04
N PHE A 28 -16.16 22.77 -0.91
CA PHE A 28 -16.68 22.91 -2.28
C PHE A 28 -18.18 22.65 -2.33
N ARG A 29 -18.90 23.44 -3.14
CA ARG A 29 -20.34 23.28 -3.38
C ARG A 29 -20.62 22.39 -4.59
N SER A 30 -19.61 22.14 -5.43
CA SER A 30 -19.71 21.30 -6.62
C SER A 30 -18.35 20.72 -7.02
N GLU A 31 -18.37 19.61 -7.76
CA GLU A 31 -17.14 19.01 -8.32
C GLU A 31 -16.42 19.95 -9.31
N ALA A 32 -17.16 20.83 -9.99
CA ALA A 32 -16.57 21.80 -10.93
C ALA A 32 -15.72 22.85 -10.19
N GLU A 33 -16.17 23.29 -9.01
CA GLU A 33 -15.43 24.20 -8.13
C GLU A 33 -14.18 23.52 -7.56
N GLU A 34 -14.32 22.26 -7.13
CA GLU A 34 -13.19 21.46 -6.67
C GLU A 34 -12.12 21.28 -7.74
N ARG A 35 -12.53 20.94 -8.98
CA ARG A 35 -11.59 20.80 -10.11
C ARG A 35 -10.83 22.10 -10.37
N ALA A 36 -11.54 23.22 -10.47
CA ALA A 36 -10.92 24.52 -10.72
C ALA A 36 -9.92 24.91 -9.60
N TYR A 37 -10.21 24.53 -8.36
CA TYR A 37 -9.28 24.72 -7.25
C TYR A 37 -8.01 23.86 -7.40
N TRP A 38 -8.15 22.57 -7.71
CA TRP A 38 -7.01 21.65 -7.89
C TRP A 38 -6.19 21.90 -9.16
N GLU A 39 -6.72 22.64 -10.14
CA GLU A 39 -5.95 23.10 -11.30
C GLU A 39 -4.88 24.13 -10.92
N THR A 40 -5.08 24.89 -9.83
CA THR A 40 -4.16 25.95 -9.40
C THR A 40 -3.47 25.69 -8.08
N HIS A 41 -3.84 24.63 -7.35
CA HIS A 41 -3.31 24.32 -6.02
C HIS A 41 -2.69 22.92 -5.97
N THR A 42 -1.64 22.76 -5.16
CA THR A 42 -1.00 21.48 -4.91
C THR A 42 -0.65 21.29 -3.44
N VAL A 43 -0.48 20.04 -3.01
CA VAL A 43 -0.25 19.69 -1.61
C VAL A 43 1.22 19.93 -1.22
N GLY A 44 1.44 20.78 -0.21
CA GLY A 44 2.76 21.10 0.31
C GLY A 44 3.24 20.15 1.42
N ASN A 45 4.52 20.26 1.76
CA ASN A 45 5.16 19.41 2.77
C ASN A 45 4.54 19.58 4.17
N GLY A 46 4.09 20.78 4.53
CA GLY A 46 3.44 21.01 5.81
C GLY A 46 2.10 20.29 5.93
N MET A 47 1.37 20.11 4.82
CA MET A 47 0.14 19.33 4.83
C MET A 47 0.46 17.84 4.90
N LEU A 48 1.41 17.35 4.11
CA LEU A 48 1.84 15.95 4.11
C LEU A 48 2.31 15.47 5.49
N GLN A 49 3.06 16.29 6.23
CA GLN A 49 3.53 15.94 7.58
C GLN A 49 2.38 15.84 8.61
N ARG A 50 1.27 16.53 8.35
CA ARG A 50 0.09 16.52 9.23
C ARG A 50 -0.85 15.35 8.93
N LEU A 51 -0.81 14.80 7.71
CA LEU A 51 -1.52 13.57 7.38
C LEU A 51 -0.92 12.44 8.21
N ARG A 52 -1.64 12.02 9.25
CA ARG A 52 -1.28 10.81 10.00
C ARG A 52 -1.43 9.62 9.06
N PRO A 53 -0.45 8.70 8.98
CA PRO A 53 -0.73 7.40 8.37
C PRO A 53 -1.90 6.78 9.14
N ALA A 54 -2.88 6.24 8.40
CA ALA A 54 -4.02 5.52 8.98
C ALA A 54 -3.46 4.43 9.91
N ARG A 55 -3.46 4.69 11.22
CA ARG A 55 -2.96 3.74 12.23
C ARG A 55 -3.98 2.66 12.54
N GLU A 56 -5.19 2.80 12.01
CA GLU A 56 -6.27 1.86 12.25
C GLU A 56 -6.46 1.02 11.00
N VAL A 57 -6.43 -0.30 11.21
CA VAL A 57 -6.91 -1.28 10.25
C VAL A 57 -8.37 -0.95 10.01
N ASP A 58 -8.66 -0.23 8.93
CA ASP A 58 -10.03 -0.06 8.46
C ASP A 58 -10.57 -1.48 8.18
N PRO A 59 -11.63 -1.94 8.87
CA PRO A 59 -12.18 -3.28 8.64
C PRO A 59 -12.70 -3.48 7.22
N ARG A 60 -12.87 -2.40 6.44
CA ARG A 60 -13.26 -2.42 5.03
C ARG A 60 -12.07 -2.59 4.09
N LEU A 61 -10.84 -2.34 4.57
CA LEU A 61 -9.62 -2.55 3.81
C LEU A 61 -9.08 -3.97 4.05
N PRO A 62 -8.41 -4.57 3.06
CA PRO A 62 -7.70 -5.83 3.27
C PRO A 62 -6.72 -5.68 4.44
N PRO A 63 -6.54 -6.72 5.27
CA PRO A 63 -5.59 -6.66 6.36
C PRO A 63 -4.20 -6.31 5.82
N PRO A 64 -3.43 -5.49 6.56
CA PRO A 64 -2.07 -5.19 6.15
C PRO A 64 -1.30 -6.49 5.93
N ARG A 65 -0.54 -6.55 4.83
CA ARG A 65 0.27 -7.72 4.49
C ARG A 65 1.13 -8.08 5.70
N LEU A 66 0.97 -9.30 6.21
CA LEU A 66 1.79 -9.83 7.29
C LEU A 66 3.27 -9.67 6.93
N ALA A 67 4.07 -9.23 7.90
CA ALA A 67 5.51 -9.10 7.71
C ALA A 67 6.10 -10.47 7.33
N SER A 68 6.80 -10.54 6.20
CA SER A 68 7.50 -11.75 5.77
C SER A 68 9.01 -11.56 5.93
N SER A 69 9.67 -12.51 6.57
CA SER A 69 11.13 -12.57 6.65
C SER A 69 11.71 -13.29 5.44
N SER A 70 12.79 -12.75 4.87
CA SER A 70 13.53 -13.43 3.80
C SER A 70 14.45 -14.51 4.38
N VAL A 71 14.48 -15.68 3.73
CA VAL A 71 15.37 -16.79 4.08
C VAL A 71 16.01 -17.30 2.79
N THR A 72 17.31 -17.63 2.86
CA THR A 72 18.02 -18.27 1.74
C THR A 72 18.04 -19.77 1.96
N ILE A 73 17.53 -20.53 0.99
CA ILE A 73 17.50 -22.00 1.00
C ILE A 73 18.28 -22.51 -0.21
N ARG A 74 19.16 -23.50 0.00
CA ARG A 74 19.86 -24.19 -1.08
C ARG A 74 19.05 -25.39 -1.53
N LEU A 75 18.78 -25.47 -2.83
CA LEU A 75 18.08 -26.59 -3.46
C LEU A 75 18.93 -27.14 -4.60
N ASN A 76 18.88 -28.45 -4.81
CA ASN A 76 19.52 -29.08 -5.97
C ASN A 76 18.84 -28.60 -7.26
N ALA A 77 19.61 -28.46 -8.35
CA ALA A 77 19.14 -27.93 -9.62
C ALA A 77 17.96 -28.74 -10.20
N ASP A 78 18.02 -30.07 -10.09
CA ASP A 78 16.94 -30.96 -10.55
C ASP A 78 15.63 -30.74 -9.78
N VAL A 79 15.69 -30.55 -8.46
CA VAL A 79 14.51 -30.25 -7.63
C VAL A 79 13.89 -28.91 -8.04
N LEU A 80 14.71 -27.88 -8.24
CA LEU A 80 14.25 -26.58 -8.68
C LEU A 80 13.58 -26.66 -10.07
N HIS A 81 14.14 -27.46 -10.99
CA HIS A 81 13.56 -27.68 -12.31
C HIS A 81 12.19 -28.36 -12.23
N ARG A 82 12.08 -29.44 -11.44
CA ARG A 82 10.80 -30.15 -11.23
C ARG A 82 9.75 -29.22 -10.61
N LEU A 83 10.14 -28.40 -9.63
CA LEU A 83 9.25 -27.45 -8.98
C LEU A 83 8.73 -26.39 -9.98
N ARG A 84 9.60 -25.84 -10.82
CA ARG A 84 9.21 -24.88 -11.87
C ARG A 84 8.23 -25.49 -12.87
N ARG A 85 8.48 -26.73 -13.30
CA ARG A 85 7.60 -27.45 -14.22
C ARG A 85 6.22 -27.68 -13.60
N LEU A 86 6.18 -28.11 -12.35
CA LEU A 86 4.92 -28.34 -11.63
C LEU A 86 4.15 -27.04 -11.40
N ALA A 87 4.85 -25.95 -11.07
CA ALA A 87 4.24 -24.64 -10.88
C ALA A 87 3.64 -24.11 -12.19
N ALA A 88 4.34 -24.27 -13.32
CA ALA A 88 3.85 -23.91 -14.64
C ALA A 88 2.57 -24.69 -15.02
N GLN A 89 2.53 -26.00 -14.74
CA GLN A 89 1.33 -26.81 -14.96
C GLN A 89 0.13 -26.35 -14.13
N ARG A 90 0.37 -25.77 -12.95
CA ARG A 90 -0.66 -25.20 -12.06
C ARG A 90 -0.97 -23.73 -12.35
N GLY A 91 -0.30 -23.10 -13.31
CA GLY A 91 -0.48 -21.68 -13.63
C GLY A 91 -0.03 -20.73 -12.51
N ILE A 92 0.90 -21.15 -11.63
CA ILE A 92 1.40 -20.33 -10.52
C ILE A 92 2.93 -20.20 -10.54
N GLY A 93 3.46 -19.20 -9.85
CA GLY A 93 4.91 -19.03 -9.69
C GLY A 93 5.54 -20.13 -8.83
N TYR A 94 6.76 -20.54 -9.15
CA TYR A 94 7.46 -21.60 -8.40
C TYR A 94 7.68 -21.24 -6.93
N GLN A 95 7.88 -19.95 -6.63
CA GLN A 95 7.99 -19.46 -5.25
C GLN A 95 6.67 -19.59 -4.49
N THR A 96 5.54 -19.36 -5.16
CA THR A 96 4.19 -19.56 -4.58
C THR A 96 3.97 -21.03 -4.27
N LEU A 97 4.27 -21.92 -5.21
CA LEU A 97 4.15 -23.37 -4.99
C LEU A 97 5.07 -23.85 -3.85
N LEU A 98 6.30 -23.35 -3.78
CA LEU A 98 7.23 -23.68 -2.69
C LEU A 98 6.66 -23.30 -1.33
N LYS A 99 6.10 -22.08 -1.22
CA LYS A 99 5.48 -21.60 0.03
C LYS A 99 4.30 -22.47 0.43
N GLN A 100 3.45 -22.86 -0.52
CA GLN A 100 2.33 -23.77 -0.26
C GLN A 100 2.80 -25.10 0.32
N PHE A 101 3.80 -25.74 -0.30
CA PHE A 101 4.34 -27.01 0.20
C PHE A 101 4.92 -26.89 1.62
N VAL A 102 5.62 -25.81 1.92
CA VAL A 102 6.15 -25.59 3.28
C VAL A 102 5.03 -25.42 4.30
N ILE A 103 4.01 -24.63 3.98
CA ILE A 103 2.86 -24.40 4.87
C ILE A 103 2.07 -25.69 5.09
N GLU A 104 1.77 -26.43 4.01
CA GLU A 104 1.06 -27.71 4.08
C GLU A 104 1.81 -28.72 4.97
N ARG A 105 3.13 -28.86 4.77
CA ARG A 105 3.95 -29.77 5.56
C ARG A 105 4.04 -29.34 7.03
N LEU A 106 4.15 -28.03 7.29
CA LEU A 106 4.19 -27.49 8.65
C LEU A 106 2.89 -27.78 9.41
N HIS A 107 1.74 -27.49 8.81
CA HIS A 107 0.45 -27.80 9.41
C HIS A 107 0.30 -29.30 9.72
N GLN A 108 0.75 -30.17 8.80
CA GLN A 108 0.71 -31.62 9.04
C GLN A 108 1.54 -32.03 10.27
N GLU A 109 2.72 -31.46 10.47
CA GLU A 109 3.56 -31.76 11.64
C GLU A 109 2.95 -31.23 12.95
N GLU A 110 2.37 -30.04 12.93
CA GLU A 110 1.72 -29.43 14.10
C GLU A 110 0.51 -30.27 14.55
N GLN A 111 -0.29 -30.76 13.61
CA GLN A 111 -1.43 -31.63 13.90
C GLN A 111 -0.98 -33.02 14.39
N SER A 112 0.09 -33.56 13.83
CA SER A 112 0.63 -34.88 14.22
C SER A 112 1.27 -34.85 15.61
N THR A 113 1.89 -33.73 15.99
CA THR A 113 2.54 -33.54 17.31
C THR A 113 1.51 -33.29 18.42
N THR A 114 0.34 -32.76 18.10
CA THR A 114 -0.75 -32.53 19.08
C THR A 114 -1.50 -33.82 19.44
N ALA A 115 -1.36 -34.88 18.64
CA ALA A 115 -2.09 -36.14 18.77
C ALA A 115 -1.33 -37.26 19.49
N GLY A 116 -0.17 -36.98 20.10
CA GLY A 116 0.66 -37.94 20.86
C GLY A 116 1.07 -37.39 22.22
#